data_AF-A0A924ZDQ4-F1
#
_entry.id   AF-A0A924ZDQ4-F1
#
_cell.length_a   1.000
_cell.length_b   1.000
_cell.length_c   1.000
_cell.angle_alpha   90.00
_cell.angle_beta   90.00
_cell.angle_gamma   90.00
#
_symmetry.space_group_name_H-M   'P 1'
#
loop_
_entity.id
_entity.type
_entity.pdbx_description
1 polymer ?
#
loop_
_entity_poly.entity_id
_entity_poly.type
_entity_poly.pdbx_seq_one_letter_code
_entity_poly.pdbx_strand_id
1 'polypeptide(L)'
;MPRAGLRSGHQGFTLVEMMVGLAVGLFVSLAAISVFVSTRTLQTVSSAGTRMGENSRLAMELLHKDLRSGGFLGCKATLSDPPVNLLVAGNPRFLDTVTDMPGIRGYRGTGTGFSPALNATLAALTPNANSDFISVRVPVEPLSLGLSTPMTSASGAPQVGVSTAGNTIQSGAILLIANCKAAALFQVTEASPATTGNLLHAVGGTFNPGNSTDNFQQVFRGDSAVYRLQTNHYYIAPGTHAGTNSMWRLAFPNPTDPTAAPVPEEVVQGIDRMVISYGLDKGDLTANRYVTADNVGTAWGGVVAVRLQLLSTTVNDGVTLTPQAASFAGGTVSSTDHRLRNQVTEVVTLRNNAP
;
A
#
# COMPACT_ATOMS: atom_id res chain seq x y z
N MET A 1 35.94 -92.37 11.37
CA MET A 1 34.66 -91.64 11.37
C MET A 1 34.75 -90.49 10.37
N PRO A 2 34.04 -90.50 9.23
CA PRO A 2 34.05 -89.38 8.30
C PRO A 2 33.03 -88.31 8.74
N ARG A 3 33.41 -87.04 8.64
CA ARG A 3 32.54 -85.87 8.87
C ARG A 3 31.61 -85.71 7.66
N ALA A 4 30.30 -85.77 7.89
CA ALA A 4 29.30 -85.45 6.89
C ALA A 4 29.33 -83.93 6.61
N GLY A 5 29.80 -83.56 5.42
CA GLY A 5 29.66 -82.19 4.91
C GLY A 5 28.22 -81.97 4.44
N LEU A 6 27.50 -81.07 5.12
CA LEU A 6 26.24 -80.52 4.62
C LEU A 6 26.55 -79.70 3.35
N ARG A 7 26.30 -80.31 2.18
CA ARG A 7 26.21 -79.55 0.93
C ARG A 7 24.92 -78.76 0.96
N SER A 8 25.00 -77.46 1.23
CA SER A 8 23.94 -76.50 0.96
C SER A 8 23.68 -76.51 -0.55
N GLY A 9 22.61 -77.20 -0.97
CA GLY A 9 22.14 -77.14 -2.35
C GLY A 9 21.75 -75.71 -2.67
N HIS A 10 22.53 -75.03 -3.51
CA HIS A 10 22.10 -73.81 -4.16
C HIS A 10 20.92 -74.17 -5.07
N GLN A 11 19.69 -73.95 -4.60
CA GLN A 11 18.52 -73.95 -5.46
C GLN A 11 18.62 -72.71 -6.35
N GLY A 12 18.92 -72.90 -7.63
CA GLY A 12 18.91 -71.83 -8.62
C GLY A 12 17.49 -71.34 -8.83
N PHE A 13 17.29 -70.02 -8.85
CA PHE A 13 16.01 -69.38 -9.13
C PHE A 13 15.51 -69.77 -10.52
N THR A 14 14.21 -70.01 -10.65
CA THR A 14 13.60 -70.27 -11.95
C THR A 14 13.50 -68.98 -12.76
N LEU A 15 13.58 -69.07 -14.10
CA LEU A 15 13.45 -67.90 -14.99
C LEU A 15 12.14 -67.14 -14.74
N VAL A 16 11.07 -67.88 -14.42
CA VAL A 16 9.75 -67.32 -14.04
C VAL A 16 9.83 -66.49 -12.76
N GLU A 17 10.57 -66.95 -11.75
CA GLU A 17 10.73 -66.26 -10.46
C GLU A 17 11.47 -64.92 -10.62
N MET A 18 12.47 -64.86 -11.50
CA MET A 18 13.15 -63.63 -11.88
C MET A 18 12.23 -62.67 -12.67
N MET A 19 11.39 -63.19 -13.57
CA MET A 19 10.41 -62.38 -14.30
C MET A 19 9.35 -61.78 -13.36
N VAL A 20 8.84 -62.59 -12.41
CA VAL A 20 7.87 -62.13 -11.41
C VAL A 20 8.52 -61.10 -10.47
N GLY A 21 9.74 -61.34 -9.99
CA GLY A 21 10.47 -60.39 -9.14
C GLY A 21 10.68 -59.03 -9.81
N LEU A 22 11.06 -59.02 -11.09
CA LEU A 22 11.19 -57.79 -11.87
C LEU A 22 9.86 -57.09 -12.10
N ALA A 23 8.80 -57.83 -12.42
CA ALA A 23 7.46 -57.28 -12.62
C ALA A 23 6.92 -56.60 -11.35
N VAL A 24 7.06 -57.27 -10.19
CA VAL A 24 6.65 -56.72 -8.89
C VAL A 24 7.52 -55.52 -8.50
N GLY A 25 8.84 -55.60 -8.68
CA GLY A 25 9.76 -54.49 -8.41
C GLY A 25 9.45 -53.23 -9.22
N LEU A 26 9.13 -53.41 -10.51
CA LEU A 26 8.71 -52.31 -11.39
C LEU A 26 7.38 -51.69 -10.92
N PHE A 27 6.39 -52.52 -10.57
CA PHE A 27 5.10 -52.06 -10.12
C PHE A 27 5.19 -51.23 -8.83
N VAL A 28 5.93 -51.73 -7.82
CA VAL A 28 6.14 -51.01 -6.55
C VAL A 28 6.90 -49.71 -6.79
N SER A 29 7.91 -49.71 -7.67
CA SER A 29 8.66 -48.49 -8.00
C SER A 29 7.78 -47.43 -8.67
N LEU A 30 6.91 -47.82 -9.60
CA LEU A 30 5.96 -46.90 -10.24
C LEU A 30 4.98 -46.29 -9.23
N ALA A 31 4.47 -47.10 -8.29
CA ALA A 31 3.62 -46.60 -7.21
C ALA A 31 4.36 -45.63 -6.27
N ALA A 32 5.62 -45.92 -5.93
CA ALA A 32 6.42 -45.02 -5.11
C ALA A 32 6.70 -43.68 -5.83
N ILE A 33 7.01 -43.72 -7.14
CA ILE A 33 7.22 -42.52 -7.96
C ILE A 33 5.94 -41.67 -8.03
N SER A 34 4.76 -42.30 -8.23
CA SER A 34 3.51 -41.55 -8.32
C SER A 34 3.15 -40.84 -7.01
N VAL A 35 3.37 -41.50 -5.86
CA VAL A 35 3.20 -40.90 -4.54
C VAL A 35 4.19 -39.76 -4.32
N PHE A 36 5.46 -39.94 -4.71
CA PHE A 36 6.48 -38.91 -4.56
C PHE A 36 6.17 -37.67 -5.39
N VAL A 37 5.78 -37.84 -6.66
CA VAL A 37 5.37 -36.72 -7.53
C VAL A 37 4.14 -36.01 -6.96
N SER A 38 3.13 -36.75 -6.52
CA SER A 38 1.93 -36.16 -5.90
C SER A 38 2.27 -35.36 -4.64
N THR A 39 3.16 -35.89 -3.80
CA THR A 39 3.64 -35.22 -2.58
C THR A 39 4.41 -33.94 -2.93
N ARG A 40 5.28 -33.98 -3.93
CA ARG A 40 6.04 -32.80 -4.38
C ARG A 40 5.13 -31.72 -4.95
N THR A 41 4.15 -32.10 -5.79
CA THR A 41 3.15 -31.17 -6.32
C THR A 41 2.37 -30.53 -5.18
N LEU A 42 1.91 -31.31 -4.21
CA LEU A 42 1.19 -30.78 -3.04
C LEU A 42 2.04 -29.80 -2.22
N GLN A 43 3.33 -30.09 -2.03
CA GLN A 43 4.26 -29.17 -1.36
C GLN A 43 4.46 -27.86 -2.13
N THR A 44 4.55 -27.91 -3.46
CA THR A 44 4.64 -26.71 -4.30
C THR A 44 3.36 -25.87 -4.20
N VAL A 45 2.19 -26.51 -4.30
CA VAL A 45 0.88 -25.87 -4.14
C VAL A 45 0.75 -25.22 -2.77
N SER A 46 1.10 -25.96 -1.71
CA SER A 46 1.06 -25.45 -0.34
C SER A 46 1.99 -24.26 -0.14
N SER A 47 3.23 -24.34 -0.62
CA SER A 47 4.22 -23.26 -0.46
C SER A 47 3.83 -22.01 -1.24
N ALA A 48 3.32 -22.19 -2.46
CA ALA A 48 2.82 -21.09 -3.30
C ALA A 48 1.60 -20.42 -2.66
N GLY A 49 0.68 -21.21 -2.10
CA GLY A 49 -0.47 -20.73 -1.35
C GLY A 49 -0.09 -19.90 -0.12
N THR A 50 0.88 -20.37 0.68
CA THR A 50 1.38 -19.62 1.84
C THR A 50 1.98 -18.28 1.42
N ARG A 51 2.86 -18.25 0.42
CA ARG A 51 3.45 -17.00 -0.10
C ARG A 51 2.40 -16.03 -0.62
N MET A 52 1.41 -16.52 -1.37
CA MET A 52 0.29 -15.69 -1.84
C MET A 52 -0.50 -15.09 -0.66
N GLY A 53 -0.73 -15.88 0.39
CA GLY A 53 -1.40 -15.43 1.62
C GLY A 53 -0.60 -14.37 2.38
N GLU A 54 0.71 -14.55 2.52
CA GLU A 54 1.63 -13.58 3.14
C GLU A 54 1.63 -12.26 2.37
N ASN A 55 1.76 -12.32 1.04
CA ASN A 55 1.71 -11.13 0.19
C ASN A 55 0.36 -10.41 0.32
N SER A 56 -0.76 -11.15 0.30
CA SER A 56 -2.09 -10.55 0.46
C SER A 56 -2.23 -9.82 1.81
N ARG A 57 -1.71 -10.42 2.89
CA ARG A 57 -1.72 -9.82 4.23
C ARG A 57 -0.86 -8.56 4.27
N LEU A 58 0.35 -8.60 3.71
CA LEU A 58 1.23 -7.45 3.63
C LEU A 58 0.59 -6.30 2.84
N ALA A 59 -0.08 -6.59 1.71
CA ALA A 59 -0.77 -5.57 0.93
C ALA A 59 -1.89 -4.89 1.72
N MET A 60 -2.71 -5.68 2.41
CA MET A 60 -3.77 -5.16 3.27
C MET A 60 -3.21 -4.36 4.44
N GLU A 61 -2.14 -4.83 5.09
CA GLU A 61 -1.50 -4.13 6.22
C GLU A 61 -0.95 -2.76 5.81
N LEU A 62 -0.28 -2.66 4.66
CA LEU A 62 0.24 -1.38 4.14
C LEU A 62 -0.90 -0.39 3.86
N LEU A 63 -1.94 -0.84 3.14
CA LEU A 63 -3.10 0.01 2.85
C LEU A 63 -3.84 0.40 4.14
N HIS A 64 -4.02 -0.54 5.06
CA HIS A 64 -4.72 -0.31 6.31
C HIS A 64 -3.98 0.70 7.20
N LYS A 65 -2.65 0.55 7.37
CA LYS A 65 -1.82 1.51 8.13
C LYS A 65 -2.02 2.93 7.59
N ASP A 66 -1.87 3.11 6.29
CA ASP A 66 -1.96 4.42 5.66
C ASP A 66 -3.37 4.99 5.74
N LEU A 67 -4.40 4.18 5.44
CA LEU A 67 -5.81 4.61 5.50
C LEU A 67 -6.24 5.02 6.91
N ARG A 68 -5.78 4.34 7.97
CA ARG A 68 -6.06 4.75 9.36
C ARG A 68 -5.47 6.12 9.69
N SER A 69 -4.34 6.46 9.07
CA SER A 69 -3.68 7.77 9.23
C SER A 69 -4.14 8.81 8.21
N GLY A 70 -4.95 8.40 7.22
CA GLY A 70 -5.57 9.29 6.26
C GLY A 70 -6.31 10.42 6.98
N GLY A 71 -6.12 11.64 6.51
CA GLY A 71 -6.82 12.81 7.08
C GLY A 71 -6.21 13.31 8.38
N PHE A 72 -5.00 12.88 8.72
CA PHE A 72 -4.29 13.35 9.90
C PHE A 72 -4.16 14.88 9.91
N LEU A 73 -4.64 15.51 10.99
CA LEU A 73 -4.60 16.95 11.23
C LEU A 73 -3.83 17.31 12.53
N GLY A 74 -3.00 16.40 13.05
CA GLY A 74 -2.27 16.59 14.29
C GLY A 74 -2.97 15.97 15.49
N CYS A 75 -3.74 16.79 16.23
CA CYS A 75 -4.27 16.39 17.54
C CYS A 75 -5.67 15.74 17.50
N LYS A 76 -6.61 16.27 16.71
CA LYS A 76 -8.00 15.79 16.63
C LYS A 76 -8.49 15.74 15.19
N ALA A 77 -9.48 14.88 14.94
CA ALA A 77 -10.19 14.77 13.66
C ALA A 77 -10.94 16.07 13.29
N THR A 78 -11.53 16.74 14.28
CA THR A 78 -12.22 18.02 14.11
C THR A 78 -11.53 19.09 14.94
N LEU A 79 -11.05 20.13 14.25
CA LEU A 79 -10.40 21.30 14.85
C LEU A 79 -11.42 22.42 15.10
N SER A 80 -11.10 23.35 16.00
CA SER A 80 -11.97 24.50 16.28
C SER A 80 -11.87 25.56 15.19
N ASP A 81 -10.66 25.74 14.65
CA ASP A 81 -10.40 26.62 13.53
C ASP A 81 -10.17 25.77 12.26
N PRO A 82 -10.66 26.18 11.07
CA PRO A 82 -10.44 25.46 9.83
C PRO A 82 -8.93 25.30 9.52
N PRO A 83 -8.48 24.13 9.02
CA PRO A 83 -7.12 23.96 8.58
C PRO A 83 -6.77 24.93 7.43
N VAL A 84 -5.56 25.49 7.47
CA VAL A 84 -5.05 26.41 6.44
C VAL A 84 -4.13 25.67 5.48
N ASN A 85 -4.24 25.91 4.18
CA ASN A 85 -3.31 25.39 3.19
C ASN A 85 -2.48 26.54 2.60
N LEU A 86 -1.17 26.57 2.88
CA LEU A 86 -0.26 27.53 2.29
C LEU A 86 0.26 27.07 0.93
N LEU A 87 0.06 25.80 0.56
CA LEU A 87 0.60 25.25 -0.68
C LEU A 87 -0.09 25.85 -1.91
N VAL A 88 0.60 25.86 -3.06
CA VAL A 88 -0.04 26.10 -4.36
C VAL A 88 -0.99 24.94 -4.66
N ALA A 89 -2.26 25.26 -4.92
CA ALA A 89 -3.30 24.27 -5.15
C ALA A 89 -3.16 23.57 -6.52
N GLY A 90 -3.66 22.34 -6.59
CA GLY A 90 -3.75 21.55 -7.82
C GLY A 90 -2.51 20.71 -8.12
N ASN A 91 -1.65 20.44 -7.13
CA ASN A 91 -0.52 19.54 -7.34
C ASN A 91 -1.01 18.12 -7.67
N PRO A 92 -0.51 17.50 -8.75
CA PRO A 92 -1.02 16.20 -9.18
C PRO A 92 -0.57 15.02 -8.31
N ARG A 93 0.46 15.19 -7.48
CA ARG A 93 1.11 14.16 -6.65
C ARG A 93 0.89 14.36 -5.15
N PHE A 94 0.45 15.52 -4.71
CA PHE A 94 0.16 15.79 -3.30
C PHE A 94 -1.30 16.13 -3.10
N LEU A 95 -1.96 15.45 -2.16
CA LEU A 95 -3.31 15.82 -1.75
C LEU A 95 -3.25 17.07 -0.86
N ASP A 96 -3.26 18.23 -1.49
CA ASP A 96 -3.21 19.56 -0.86
C ASP A 96 -4.54 19.99 -0.21
N THR A 97 -5.66 19.34 -0.54
CA THR A 97 -6.98 19.67 0.02
C THR A 97 -7.07 19.27 1.49
N VAL A 98 -7.36 20.23 2.37
CA VAL A 98 -7.40 20.03 3.84
C VAL A 98 -8.78 20.23 4.48
N THR A 99 -9.69 20.93 3.80
CA THR A 99 -11.02 21.29 4.32
C THR A 99 -12.12 20.33 3.92
N ASP A 100 -11.97 19.59 2.81
CA ASP A 100 -13.10 18.91 2.15
C ASP A 100 -12.87 17.43 1.82
N MET A 101 -11.78 16.83 2.33
CA MET A 101 -11.45 15.42 2.09
C MET A 101 -10.78 14.73 3.28
N PRO A 102 -10.95 13.40 3.46
CA PRO A 102 -10.31 12.60 4.52
C PRO A 102 -8.80 12.43 4.34
N GLY A 103 -8.13 13.33 3.62
CA GLY A 103 -6.79 13.09 3.10
C GLY A 103 -6.72 11.84 2.20
N ILE A 104 -7.81 11.42 1.57
CA ILE A 104 -7.82 10.33 0.60
C ILE A 104 -8.50 10.76 -0.70
N ARG A 105 -8.10 10.13 -1.80
CA ARG A 105 -8.79 10.26 -3.09
C ARG A 105 -8.71 8.96 -3.87
N GLY A 106 -9.85 8.50 -4.35
CA GLY A 106 -9.99 7.28 -5.13
C GLY A 106 -10.21 7.54 -6.61
N TYR A 107 -9.86 6.54 -7.42
CA TYR A 107 -10.15 6.50 -8.84
C TYR A 107 -10.51 5.08 -9.23
N ARG A 108 -11.69 4.91 -9.83
CA ARG A 108 -12.20 3.61 -10.24
C ARG A 108 -11.59 3.18 -11.57
N GLY A 109 -11.03 1.97 -11.63
CA GLY A 109 -10.64 1.33 -12.88
C GLY A 109 -11.87 0.89 -13.69
N THR A 110 -11.95 1.28 -14.95
CA THR A 110 -13.08 0.99 -15.87
C THR A 110 -12.73 -0.01 -16.98
N GLY A 111 -11.52 -0.56 -16.95
CA GLY A 111 -10.94 -1.43 -17.97
C GLY A 111 -10.26 -0.66 -19.12
N THR A 112 -10.73 0.55 -19.43
CA THR A 112 -10.15 1.41 -20.49
C THR A 112 -9.51 2.69 -19.95
N GLY A 113 -9.75 3.02 -18.68
CA GLY A 113 -9.19 4.17 -18.00
C GLY A 113 -9.68 4.26 -16.56
N PHE A 114 -9.70 5.49 -16.02
CA PHE A 114 -10.07 5.75 -14.64
C PHE A 114 -11.22 6.74 -14.54
N SER A 115 -12.10 6.55 -13.55
CA SER A 115 -13.16 7.51 -13.19
C SER A 115 -13.16 7.80 -11.68
N PRO A 116 -12.89 9.04 -11.25
CA PRO A 116 -12.47 10.20 -12.05
C PRO A 116 -11.20 9.94 -12.87
N ALA A 117 -10.95 10.76 -13.90
CA ALA A 117 -9.74 10.61 -14.69
C ALA A 117 -8.49 10.92 -13.86
N LEU A 118 -7.45 10.09 -14.01
CA LEU A 118 -6.13 10.41 -13.48
C LEU A 118 -5.55 11.60 -14.24
N ASN A 119 -4.84 12.48 -13.53
CA ASN A 119 -4.03 13.50 -14.19
C ASN A 119 -2.87 12.86 -14.95
N ALA A 120 -2.28 13.58 -15.91
CA ALA A 120 -1.21 13.06 -16.77
C ALA A 120 0.00 12.52 -15.97
N THR A 121 0.32 13.14 -14.84
CA THR A 121 1.44 12.73 -13.98
C THR A 121 1.21 11.37 -13.32
N LEU A 122 0.00 11.10 -12.82
CA LEU A 122 -0.35 9.81 -12.23
C LEU A 122 -0.64 8.76 -13.32
N ALA A 123 -1.21 9.16 -14.45
CA ALA A 123 -1.43 8.27 -15.59
C ALA A 123 -0.12 7.76 -16.20
N ALA A 124 0.97 8.53 -16.11
CA ALA A 124 2.31 8.12 -16.54
C ALA A 124 2.90 6.95 -15.71
N LEU A 125 2.30 6.61 -14.56
CA LEU A 125 2.64 5.40 -13.79
C LEU A 125 2.10 4.11 -14.41
N THR A 126 1.36 4.23 -15.53
CA THR A 126 0.74 3.14 -16.29
C THR A 126 -0.04 2.13 -15.42
N PRO A 127 -0.92 2.60 -14.50
CA PRO A 127 -1.71 1.70 -13.68
C PRO A 127 -2.67 0.86 -14.53
N ASN A 128 -2.86 -0.41 -14.13
CA ASN A 128 -3.78 -1.33 -14.75
C ASN A 128 -5.22 -0.83 -14.61
N ALA A 129 -5.84 -0.43 -15.72
CA ALA A 129 -7.19 0.14 -15.74
C ALA A 129 -8.29 -0.84 -15.29
N ASN A 130 -8.01 -2.13 -15.11
CA ASN A 130 -8.94 -3.09 -14.50
C ASN A 130 -8.91 -3.08 -12.97
N SER A 131 -8.06 -2.26 -12.37
CA SER A 131 -7.93 -2.06 -10.92
C SER A 131 -8.11 -0.61 -10.54
N ASP A 132 -8.53 -0.38 -9.31
CA ASP A 132 -8.67 0.95 -8.75
C ASP A 132 -7.31 1.51 -8.33
N PHE A 133 -7.26 2.84 -8.20
CA PHE A 133 -6.12 3.62 -7.75
C PHE A 133 -6.55 4.43 -6.52
N ILE A 134 -5.67 4.54 -5.52
CA ILE A 134 -5.95 5.36 -4.34
C ILE A 134 -4.75 6.19 -3.92
N SER A 135 -5.00 7.45 -3.59
CA SER A 135 -4.06 8.39 -2.99
C SER A 135 -4.43 8.58 -1.52
N VAL A 136 -3.46 8.53 -0.63
CA VAL A 136 -3.65 8.71 0.82
C VAL A 136 -2.57 9.64 1.36
N ARG A 137 -2.96 10.76 1.97
CA ARG A 137 -2.06 11.68 2.69
C ARG A 137 -1.86 11.17 4.11
N VAL A 138 -0.61 10.92 4.45
CA VAL A 138 -0.20 10.32 5.72
C VAL A 138 0.91 11.13 6.38
N PRO A 139 0.98 11.17 7.72
CA PRO A 139 2.17 11.63 8.41
C PRO A 139 3.32 10.63 8.23
N VAL A 140 4.54 11.13 8.12
CA VAL A 140 5.74 10.31 8.06
C VAL A 140 6.27 10.12 9.47
N GLU A 141 6.10 8.91 10.01
CA GLU A 141 6.68 8.51 11.30
C GLU A 141 8.23 8.59 11.27
N PRO A 142 8.88 8.83 12.42
CA PRO A 142 8.32 9.06 13.76
C PRO A 142 8.16 10.56 14.10
N LEU A 143 8.17 11.45 13.11
CA LEU A 143 8.46 12.86 13.38
C LEU A 143 7.25 13.64 13.90
N SER A 144 7.29 13.97 15.19
CA SER A 144 6.54 15.06 15.82
C SER A 144 7.53 15.94 16.57
N LEU A 145 7.77 17.16 16.08
CA LEU A 145 8.65 18.12 16.74
C LEU A 145 7.84 19.28 17.30
N GLY A 146 7.92 19.50 18.62
CA GLY A 146 7.34 20.69 19.23
C GLY A 146 8.08 21.96 18.83
N LEU A 147 7.38 23.09 18.84
CA LEU A 147 8.03 24.39 18.66
C LEU A 147 8.97 24.70 19.85
N SER A 148 10.18 25.14 19.54
CA SER A 148 11.17 25.58 20.55
C SER A 148 10.90 27.01 21.02
N THR A 149 10.31 27.84 20.15
CA THR A 149 9.87 29.20 20.48
C THR A 149 8.50 29.48 19.87
N PRO A 150 7.63 30.24 20.55
CA PRO A 150 6.38 30.71 19.96
C PRO A 150 6.65 31.60 18.74
N MET A 151 5.81 31.48 17.72
CA MET A 151 5.85 32.41 16.60
C MET A 151 5.52 33.84 17.05
N THR A 152 6.15 34.83 16.42
CA THR A 152 5.94 36.26 16.71
C THR A 152 4.88 36.91 15.83
N SER A 153 4.60 36.34 14.65
CA SER A 153 3.57 36.77 13.71
C SER A 153 3.05 35.57 12.91
N ALA A 154 1.92 35.73 12.22
CA ALA A 154 1.33 34.67 11.41
C ALA A 154 2.13 34.31 10.14
N SER A 155 3.07 35.16 9.71
CA SER A 155 4.03 34.86 8.64
C SER A 155 5.44 34.57 9.18
N GLY A 156 5.61 34.49 10.50
CA GLY A 156 6.90 34.20 11.13
C GLY A 156 7.27 32.73 10.97
N ALA A 157 8.53 32.43 10.67
CA ALA A 157 9.02 31.06 10.52
C ALA A 157 8.94 30.27 11.85
N PRO A 158 8.25 29.13 11.89
CA PRO A 158 8.24 28.28 13.07
C PRO A 158 9.66 27.81 13.42
N GLN A 159 10.00 27.80 14.70
CA GLN A 159 11.27 27.27 15.19
C GLN A 159 11.05 25.94 15.90
N VAL A 160 11.85 24.93 15.56
CA VAL A 160 11.93 23.65 16.26
C VAL A 160 13.30 23.50 16.92
N GLY A 161 13.49 22.46 17.74
CA GLY A 161 14.79 22.17 18.33
C GLY A 161 15.87 21.99 17.26
N VAL A 162 16.94 22.79 17.33
CA VAL A 162 18.18 22.54 16.58
C VAL A 162 18.80 21.25 17.08
N SER A 163 19.29 20.40 16.18
CA SER A 163 20.14 19.24 16.51
C SER A 163 19.67 18.30 17.63
N THR A 164 18.38 18.31 18.01
CA THR A 164 17.79 17.19 18.74
C THR A 164 17.98 15.95 17.86
N ALA A 165 18.39 14.82 18.43
CA ALA A 165 18.68 13.57 17.73
C ALA A 165 17.52 13.01 16.86
N GLY A 166 16.40 13.72 16.77
CA GLY A 166 15.24 13.41 15.93
C GLY A 166 14.86 14.46 14.87
N ASN A 167 15.54 15.61 14.71
CA ASN A 167 15.18 16.54 13.62
C ASN A 167 15.76 16.08 12.28
N THR A 168 14.90 15.48 11.47
CA THR A 168 15.22 14.95 10.12
C THR A 168 14.54 15.75 9.00
N ILE A 169 14.06 16.96 9.30
CA ILE A 169 13.43 17.82 8.29
C ILE A 169 14.50 18.24 7.27
N GLN A 170 14.16 18.11 5.99
CA GLN A 170 14.98 18.53 4.87
C GLN A 170 14.30 19.69 4.13
N SER A 171 15.09 20.43 3.35
CA SER A 171 14.55 21.45 2.44
C SER A 171 13.55 20.82 1.46
N GLY A 172 12.47 21.55 1.14
CA GLY A 172 11.41 21.06 0.27
C GLY A 172 10.43 20.07 0.94
N ALA A 173 10.63 19.69 2.20
CA ALA A 173 9.67 18.86 2.92
C ALA A 173 8.31 19.58 3.06
N ILE A 174 7.22 18.84 2.88
CA ILE A 174 5.88 19.33 3.19
C ILE A 174 5.56 18.98 4.63
N LEU A 175 5.19 19.98 5.41
CA LEU A 175 4.92 19.86 6.83
C LEU A 175 3.48 20.26 7.14
N LEU A 176 2.95 19.68 8.20
CA LEU A 176 1.78 20.11 8.92
C LEU A 176 2.23 20.68 10.26
N ILE A 177 1.94 21.94 10.53
CA ILE A 177 2.00 22.49 11.90
C ILE A 177 0.61 22.41 12.51
N ALA A 178 0.48 21.89 13.72
CA ALA A 178 -0.82 21.70 14.34
C ALA A 178 -0.76 21.77 15.87
N ASN A 179 -1.86 22.22 16.46
CA ASN A 179 -2.24 21.98 17.84
C ASN A 179 -3.68 21.42 17.89
N CYS A 180 -4.29 21.34 19.06
CA CYS A 180 -5.67 20.83 19.18
C CYS A 180 -6.75 21.83 18.76
N LYS A 181 -6.37 23.06 18.38
CA LYS A 181 -7.29 24.11 17.93
C LYS A 181 -7.25 24.28 16.41
N ALA A 182 -6.08 24.19 15.80
CA ALA A 182 -5.87 24.54 14.41
C ALA A 182 -4.66 23.83 13.80
N ALA A 183 -4.61 23.81 12.46
CA ALA A 183 -3.53 23.20 11.71
C ALA A 183 -3.25 23.95 10.40
N ALA A 184 -2.03 23.86 9.89
CA ALA A 184 -1.67 24.43 8.61
C ALA A 184 -0.64 23.59 7.84
N LEU A 185 -0.86 23.45 6.53
CA LEU A 185 0.09 22.83 5.61
C LEU A 185 1.00 23.87 4.98
N PHE A 186 2.29 23.58 4.89
CA PHE A 186 3.26 24.42 4.21
C PHE A 186 4.46 23.60 3.73
N GLN A 187 5.21 24.16 2.79
CA GLN A 187 6.45 23.57 2.30
C GLN A 187 7.66 24.35 2.82
N VAL A 188 8.66 23.64 3.32
CA VAL A 188 9.87 24.25 3.88
C VAL A 188 10.76 24.76 2.76
N THR A 189 11.09 26.04 2.81
CA THR A 189 12.02 26.71 1.90
C THR A 189 13.42 26.90 2.49
N GLU A 190 13.59 26.64 3.79
CA GLU A 190 14.90 26.68 4.44
C GLU A 190 15.86 25.65 3.84
N ALA A 191 17.13 26.01 3.66
CA ALA A 191 18.11 25.14 3.02
C ALA A 191 18.62 24.04 3.97
N SER A 192 18.67 24.32 5.27
CA SER A 192 19.18 23.37 6.28
C SER A 192 18.34 23.35 7.57
N PRO A 193 17.02 23.06 7.48
CA PRO A 193 16.10 23.13 8.62
C PRO A 193 16.45 22.19 9.77
N ALA A 194 17.08 21.04 9.50
CA ALA A 194 17.59 20.14 10.55
C ALA A 194 18.68 20.80 11.43
N THR A 195 19.52 21.63 10.82
CA THR A 195 20.65 22.30 11.49
C THR A 195 20.22 23.60 12.14
N THR A 196 19.43 24.41 11.43
CA THR A 196 19.03 25.74 11.90
C THR A 196 17.83 25.71 12.84
N GLY A 197 17.02 24.64 12.80
CA GLY A 197 15.74 24.58 13.51
C GLY A 197 14.68 25.55 12.95
N ASN A 198 15.03 26.33 11.93
CA ASN A 198 14.18 27.34 11.33
C ASN A 198 13.37 26.72 10.19
N LEU A 199 12.07 26.95 10.16
CA LEU A 199 11.17 26.43 9.12
C LEU A 199 10.68 27.58 8.24
N LEU A 200 11.59 28.21 7.49
CA LEU A 200 11.22 29.20 6.48
C LEU A 200 10.24 28.60 5.48
N HIS A 201 9.27 29.40 5.04
CA HIS A 201 8.16 28.99 4.17
C HIS A 201 7.76 30.14 3.23
N ALA A 202 8.77 30.72 2.57
CA ALA A 202 8.56 31.86 1.68
C ALA A 202 7.63 31.50 0.50
N VAL A 203 6.94 32.52 -0.03
CA VAL A 203 6.11 32.40 -1.23
C VAL A 203 6.97 32.17 -2.47
N GLY A 204 6.52 31.30 -3.37
CA GLY A 204 7.22 30.96 -4.60
C GLY A 204 8.39 29.98 -4.39
N GLY A 205 9.40 30.07 -5.26
CA GLY A 205 10.54 29.16 -5.29
C GLY A 205 10.45 28.07 -6.36
N THR A 206 11.36 27.10 -6.30
CA THR A 206 11.47 25.99 -7.27
C THR A 206 10.77 24.73 -6.80
N PHE A 207 10.30 24.70 -5.56
CA PHE A 207 9.60 23.54 -5.01
C PHE A 207 8.22 23.40 -5.64
N ASN A 208 7.79 22.15 -5.78
CA ASN A 208 6.47 21.79 -6.28
C ASN A 208 5.78 20.98 -5.18
N PRO A 209 4.61 21.40 -4.64
CA PRO A 209 3.77 22.53 -5.05
C PRO A 209 4.35 23.94 -4.87
N GLY A 210 5.20 24.17 -3.86
CA GLY A 210 5.58 25.50 -3.39
C GLY A 210 4.49 26.13 -2.52
N ASN A 211 4.79 27.28 -1.92
CA ASN A 211 3.81 28.04 -1.12
C ASN A 211 3.19 29.17 -1.95
N SER A 212 1.86 29.29 -1.88
CA SER A 212 1.07 30.39 -2.45
C SER A 212 0.97 31.60 -1.52
N THR A 213 1.14 31.39 -0.21
CA THR A 213 1.18 32.44 0.82
C THR A 213 2.11 32.01 1.95
N ASP A 214 2.67 32.97 2.69
CA ASP A 214 3.45 32.72 3.91
C ASP A 214 2.62 32.89 5.19
N ASN A 215 1.34 33.27 5.07
CA ASN A 215 0.53 33.62 6.22
C ASN A 215 -0.29 32.41 6.71
N PHE A 216 0.04 31.91 7.90
CA PHE A 216 -0.69 30.83 8.58
C PHE A 216 -2.09 31.21 9.05
N GLN A 217 -2.49 32.48 8.92
CA GLN A 217 -3.72 33.09 9.45
C GLN A 217 -3.84 33.05 10.98
N GLN A 218 -2.84 32.48 11.66
CA GLN A 218 -2.76 32.36 13.11
C GLN A 218 -1.30 32.20 13.55
N VAL A 219 -1.10 32.31 14.86
CA VAL A 219 0.22 32.18 15.49
C VAL A 219 0.26 30.89 16.29
N PHE A 220 1.15 29.97 15.91
CA PHE A 220 1.40 28.74 16.65
C PHE A 220 2.38 28.98 17.81
N ARG A 221 2.14 28.30 18.94
CA ARG A 221 2.86 28.49 20.20
C ARG A 221 3.47 27.18 20.71
N GLY A 222 3.97 27.15 21.95
CA GLY A 222 4.64 25.98 22.52
C GLY A 222 3.77 24.72 22.67
N ASP A 223 2.46 24.81 22.45
CA ASP A 223 1.53 23.67 22.39
C ASP A 223 1.43 23.05 20.99
N SER A 224 2.16 23.59 20.02
CA SER A 224 2.10 23.21 18.62
C SER A 224 3.27 22.30 18.25
N ALA A 225 3.00 21.36 17.36
CA ALA A 225 3.99 20.44 16.83
C ALA A 225 3.95 20.44 15.29
N VAL A 226 5.10 20.13 14.69
CA VAL A 226 5.22 19.92 13.25
C VAL A 226 5.37 18.43 12.94
N TYR A 227 4.69 18.02 11.87
CA TYR A 227 4.67 16.66 11.35
C TYR A 227 5.05 16.72 9.88
N ARG A 228 5.93 15.81 9.44
CA ARG A 228 6.19 15.65 8.01
C ARG A 228 5.04 14.91 7.36
N LEU A 229 4.55 15.39 6.22
CA LEU A 229 3.49 14.72 5.46
C LEU A 229 4.00 14.23 4.10
N GLN A 230 3.38 13.16 3.63
CA GLN A 230 3.49 12.68 2.26
C GLN A 230 2.12 12.19 1.76
N THR A 231 1.97 12.08 0.45
CA THR A 231 0.88 11.37 -0.20
C THR A 231 1.44 10.09 -0.79
N ASN A 232 0.87 8.96 -0.38
CA ASN A 232 1.15 7.65 -0.93
C ASN A 232 0.09 7.29 -1.97
N HIS A 233 0.52 6.98 -3.18
CA HIS A 233 -0.32 6.52 -4.27
C HIS A 233 -0.16 5.02 -4.44
N TYR A 234 -1.23 4.27 -4.19
CA TYR A 234 -1.28 2.82 -4.38
C TYR A 234 -2.03 2.47 -5.66
N TYR A 235 -1.43 1.58 -6.44
CA TYR A 235 -2.00 1.13 -7.70
C TYR A 235 -1.48 -0.25 -8.08
N ILE A 236 -2.20 -0.92 -8.99
CA ILE A 236 -1.78 -2.20 -9.55
C ILE A 236 -1.20 -1.94 -10.93
N ALA A 237 -0.06 -2.55 -11.23
CA ALA A 237 0.61 -2.48 -12.53
C ALA A 237 1.40 -3.77 -12.77
N PRO A 238 1.89 -4.03 -14.01
CA PRO A 238 2.80 -5.15 -14.25
C PRO A 238 3.95 -5.16 -13.25
N GLY A 239 4.18 -6.32 -12.62
CA GLY A 239 5.21 -6.53 -11.63
C GLY A 239 6.58 -6.80 -12.25
N THR A 240 7.59 -6.97 -11.39
CA THR A 240 8.94 -7.39 -11.84
C THR A 240 8.98 -8.84 -12.33
N HIS A 241 8.03 -9.68 -11.89
CA HIS A 241 7.86 -11.03 -12.43
C HIS A 241 6.93 -11.02 -13.66
N ALA A 242 7.45 -11.53 -14.78
CA ALA A 242 6.76 -11.49 -16.06
C ALA A 242 5.35 -12.12 -16.00
N GLY A 243 4.39 -11.44 -16.60
CA GLY A 243 3.00 -11.91 -16.67
C GLY A 243 2.24 -11.87 -15.34
N THR A 244 2.77 -11.21 -14.30
CA THR A 244 2.03 -10.94 -13.05
C THR A 244 1.85 -9.45 -12.86
N ASN A 245 0.77 -9.07 -12.19
CA ASN A 245 0.65 -7.74 -11.62
C ASN A 245 1.14 -7.74 -10.16
N SER A 246 1.53 -6.56 -9.72
CA SER A 246 1.96 -6.29 -8.36
C SER A 246 1.30 -5.00 -7.86
N MET A 247 1.27 -4.86 -6.54
CA MET A 247 0.94 -3.59 -5.92
C MET A 247 2.18 -2.72 -5.91
N TRP A 248 2.03 -1.53 -6.46
CA TRP A 248 3.03 -0.48 -6.50
C TRP A 248 2.63 0.68 -5.59
N ARG A 249 3.63 1.39 -5.08
CA ARG A 249 3.47 2.62 -4.30
C ARG A 249 4.36 3.71 -4.85
N LEU A 250 3.82 4.91 -5.02
CA LEU A 250 4.60 6.14 -5.21
C LEU A 250 4.37 7.06 -4.01
N ALA A 251 5.44 7.40 -3.27
CA ALA A 251 5.39 8.38 -2.18
C ALA A 251 5.83 9.76 -2.67
N PHE A 252 5.08 10.80 -2.32
CA PHE A 252 5.41 12.19 -2.66
C PHE A 252 5.14 13.17 -1.49
N PRO A 253 6.08 14.06 -1.12
CA PRO A 253 7.45 14.17 -1.62
C PRO A 253 8.26 12.88 -1.41
N ASN A 254 9.40 12.76 -2.08
CA ASN A 254 10.25 11.58 -1.89
C ASN A 254 10.68 11.48 -0.41
N PRO A 255 10.52 10.30 0.22
CA PRO A 255 10.67 10.15 1.67
C PRO A 255 12.12 10.31 2.16
N THR A 256 13.10 10.11 1.27
CA THR A 256 14.54 10.19 1.57
C THR A 256 15.14 11.56 1.24
N ASP A 257 14.62 12.20 0.18
CA ASP A 257 14.99 13.54 -0.24
C ASP A 257 13.78 14.22 -0.92
N PRO A 258 13.06 15.11 -0.23
CA PRO A 258 11.88 15.82 -0.76
C PRO A 258 12.11 16.58 -2.06
N THR A 259 13.36 16.90 -2.39
CA THR A 259 13.74 17.63 -3.61
C THR A 259 13.99 16.70 -4.80
N ALA A 260 14.23 15.42 -4.55
CA ALA A 260 14.41 14.41 -5.57
C ALA A 260 13.08 14.01 -6.22
N ALA A 261 13.16 13.49 -7.45
CA ALA A 261 12.00 12.91 -8.11
C ALA A 261 11.45 11.73 -7.28
N PRO A 262 10.12 11.58 -7.16
CA PRO A 262 9.53 10.43 -6.51
C PRO A 262 9.73 9.18 -7.39
N VAL A 263 10.09 8.07 -6.76
CA VAL A 263 10.38 6.80 -7.45
C VAL A 263 9.27 5.81 -7.09
N PRO A 264 8.59 5.18 -8.08
CA PRO A 264 7.64 4.12 -7.80
C PRO A 264 8.35 2.85 -7.30
N GLU A 265 7.77 2.21 -6.29
CA GLU A 265 8.29 1.00 -5.67
C GLU A 265 7.29 -0.15 -5.81
N GLU A 266 7.75 -1.32 -6.24
CA GLU A 266 6.97 -2.55 -6.15
C GLU A 266 6.96 -2.99 -4.69
N VAL A 267 5.80 -2.85 -4.02
CA VAL A 267 5.70 -3.13 -2.58
C VAL A 267 5.24 -4.55 -2.28
N VAL A 268 4.39 -5.13 -3.14
CA VAL A 268 3.88 -6.50 -2.95
C VAL A 268 3.64 -7.17 -4.30
N GLN A 269 4.22 -8.35 -4.48
CA GLN A 269 4.04 -9.16 -5.69
C GLN A 269 2.77 -10.01 -5.66
N GLY A 270 2.22 -10.31 -6.83
CA GLY A 270 1.10 -11.24 -6.96
C GLY A 270 -0.23 -10.66 -6.49
N ILE A 271 -0.39 -9.33 -6.57
CA ILE A 271 -1.68 -8.66 -6.42
C ILE A 271 -2.20 -8.38 -7.83
N ASP A 272 -3.15 -9.21 -8.28
CA ASP A 272 -3.67 -9.16 -9.64
C ASP A 272 -4.61 -7.97 -9.86
N ARG A 273 -5.51 -7.74 -8.90
CA ARG A 273 -6.48 -6.62 -8.94
C ARG A 273 -6.77 -6.04 -7.56
N MET A 274 -7.13 -4.77 -7.55
CA MET A 274 -7.63 -4.04 -6.37
C MET A 274 -8.93 -3.33 -6.72
N VAL A 275 -9.96 -3.48 -5.90
CA VAL A 275 -11.23 -2.74 -6.00
C VAL A 275 -11.53 -2.11 -4.65
N ILE A 276 -11.95 -0.85 -4.68
CA ILE A 276 -12.13 -0.01 -3.51
C ILE A 276 -13.54 0.58 -3.53
N SER A 277 -14.23 0.49 -2.39
CA SER A 277 -15.49 1.19 -2.17
C SER A 277 -15.43 2.06 -0.93
N TYR A 278 -16.04 3.23 -0.99
CA TYR A 278 -16.01 4.28 0.01
C TYR A 278 -17.33 4.30 0.77
N GLY A 279 -17.24 4.13 2.09
CA GLY A 279 -18.34 4.15 3.03
C GLY A 279 -18.73 5.59 3.36
N LEU A 280 -19.87 6.03 2.83
CA LEU A 280 -20.41 7.37 3.08
C LEU A 280 -21.32 7.36 4.31
N ASP A 281 -21.12 8.35 5.16
CA ASP A 281 -21.92 8.66 6.34
C ASP A 281 -23.09 9.60 5.98
N LYS A 282 -24.19 9.47 6.73
CA LYS A 282 -25.38 10.35 6.70
C LYS A 282 -25.53 11.17 8.00
N GLY A 283 -24.49 11.26 8.82
CA GLY A 283 -24.41 12.12 10.01
C GLY A 283 -24.35 11.37 11.34
N ASP A 284 -24.15 10.05 11.34
CA ASP A 284 -23.99 9.22 12.55
C ASP A 284 -22.57 8.66 12.70
N LEU A 285 -21.65 9.06 11.82
CA LEU A 285 -20.24 8.68 11.78
C LEU A 285 -20.02 7.19 11.51
N THR A 286 -21.02 6.53 10.93
CA THR A 286 -20.96 5.15 10.46
C THR A 286 -21.24 5.09 8.96
N ALA A 287 -20.60 4.15 8.26
CA ALA A 287 -20.82 4.00 6.83
C ALA A 287 -22.21 3.39 6.56
N ASN A 288 -23.16 4.17 6.04
CA ASN A 288 -24.49 3.66 5.71
C ASN A 288 -24.55 3.05 4.30
N ARG A 289 -23.67 3.47 3.39
CA ARG A 289 -23.58 2.90 2.03
C ARG A 289 -22.14 2.88 1.53
N TYR A 290 -21.80 1.88 0.73
CA TYR A 290 -20.52 1.79 0.03
C TYR A 290 -20.71 2.10 -1.44
N VAL A 291 -19.92 3.04 -1.96
CA VAL A 291 -19.94 3.45 -3.36
C VAL A 291 -18.54 3.45 -3.95
N THR A 292 -18.40 3.30 -5.25
CA THR A 292 -17.11 3.42 -5.91
C THR A 292 -16.70 4.87 -6.11
N ALA A 293 -15.43 5.14 -6.43
CA ALA A 293 -14.87 6.49 -6.50
C ALA A 293 -15.66 7.45 -7.41
N ASP A 294 -16.10 6.97 -8.57
CA ASP A 294 -16.94 7.67 -9.55
C ASP A 294 -18.32 8.07 -9.00
N ASN A 295 -18.80 7.38 -7.97
CA ASN A 295 -20.09 7.63 -7.33
C ASN A 295 -19.99 8.40 -5.99
N VAL A 296 -18.78 8.80 -5.58
CA VAL A 296 -18.59 9.67 -4.41
C VAL A 296 -18.94 11.13 -4.74
N GLY A 297 -18.63 11.59 -5.96
CA GLY A 297 -18.88 12.97 -6.38
C GLY A 297 -18.10 13.99 -5.53
N THR A 298 -18.79 15.03 -5.05
CA THR A 298 -18.21 16.05 -4.16
C THR A 298 -18.26 15.67 -2.68
N ALA A 299 -18.87 14.55 -2.32
CA ALA A 299 -19.14 14.15 -0.92
C ALA A 299 -17.94 13.44 -0.24
N TRP A 300 -16.71 13.73 -0.66
CA TRP A 300 -15.52 13.06 -0.11
C TRP A 300 -15.35 13.33 1.39
N GLY A 301 -15.70 14.52 1.88
CA GLY A 301 -15.69 14.84 3.31
C GLY A 301 -16.57 13.93 4.17
N GLY A 302 -17.60 13.29 3.58
CA GLY A 302 -18.49 12.34 4.27
C GLY A 302 -18.03 10.89 4.23
N VAL A 303 -16.83 10.60 3.71
CA VAL A 303 -16.29 9.23 3.71
C VAL A 303 -15.70 8.92 5.09
N VAL A 304 -16.22 7.89 5.74
CA VAL A 304 -15.80 7.45 7.09
C VAL A 304 -15.18 6.05 7.10
N ALA A 305 -15.36 5.28 6.03
CA ALA A 305 -14.76 3.95 5.90
C ALA A 305 -14.35 3.65 4.45
N VAL A 306 -13.43 2.71 4.29
CA VAL A 306 -12.97 2.20 2.99
C VAL A 306 -13.01 0.68 3.02
N ARG A 307 -13.73 0.08 2.06
CA ARG A 307 -13.73 -1.36 1.82
C ARG A 307 -12.72 -1.67 0.73
N LEU A 308 -11.71 -2.47 1.07
CA LEU A 308 -10.68 -2.97 0.19
C LEU A 308 -11.02 -4.39 -0.24
N GLN A 309 -10.91 -4.67 -1.53
CA GLN A 309 -11.00 -6.00 -2.09
C GLN A 309 -9.76 -6.23 -2.96
N LEU A 310 -8.94 -7.22 -2.60
CA LEU A 310 -7.76 -7.61 -3.36
C LEU A 310 -7.97 -9.00 -3.95
N LEU A 311 -7.62 -9.16 -5.23
CA LEU A 311 -7.45 -10.45 -5.86
C LEU A 311 -5.96 -10.76 -5.90
N SER A 312 -5.52 -11.71 -5.09
CA SER A 312 -4.16 -12.20 -5.13
C SER A 312 -4.02 -13.42 -6.01
N THR A 313 -2.81 -13.60 -6.54
CA THR A 313 -2.46 -14.70 -7.42
C THR A 313 -1.07 -15.22 -7.07
N THR A 314 -0.81 -16.51 -7.30
CA THR A 314 0.55 -17.04 -7.17
C THR A 314 1.46 -16.42 -8.21
N VAL A 315 2.67 -16.01 -7.81
CA VAL A 315 3.63 -15.37 -8.74
C VAL A 315 3.99 -16.32 -9.89
N ASN A 316 4.36 -17.55 -9.54
CA ASN A 316 4.65 -18.59 -10.52
C ASN A 316 3.36 -19.17 -11.10
N ASP A 317 3.41 -19.51 -12.38
CA ASP A 317 2.38 -20.28 -13.07
C ASP A 317 2.55 -21.80 -12.85
N GLY A 318 1.58 -22.61 -13.27
CA GLY A 318 1.63 -24.08 -13.19
C GLY A 318 1.37 -24.64 -11.79
N VAL A 319 0.75 -23.85 -10.91
CA VAL A 319 0.40 -24.28 -9.55
C VAL A 319 -0.87 -25.13 -9.55
N THR A 320 -1.79 -24.86 -10.45
CA THR A 320 -3.05 -25.60 -10.61
C THR A 320 -3.01 -26.49 -11.86
N LEU A 321 -3.79 -27.55 -11.88
CA LEU A 321 -3.83 -28.49 -13.03
C LEU A 321 -4.69 -27.97 -14.19
N THR A 322 -5.58 -27.03 -13.91
CA THR A 322 -6.50 -26.42 -14.90
C THR A 322 -6.63 -24.93 -14.61
N PRO A 323 -6.83 -24.08 -15.62
CA PRO A 323 -7.06 -22.66 -15.40
C PRO A 323 -8.22 -22.39 -14.45
N GLN A 324 -8.03 -21.47 -13.52
CA GLN A 324 -9.04 -21.13 -12.50
C GLN A 324 -9.66 -19.76 -12.77
N ALA A 325 -10.99 -19.74 -12.88
CA ALA A 325 -11.76 -18.51 -12.77
C ALA A 325 -11.97 -18.16 -11.29
N ALA A 326 -11.87 -16.88 -10.93
CA ALA A 326 -12.08 -16.39 -9.57
C ALA A 326 -13.28 -15.45 -9.51
N SER A 327 -14.18 -15.63 -8.52
CA SER A 327 -15.16 -14.61 -8.18
C SER A 327 -14.45 -13.44 -7.49
N PHE A 328 -14.63 -12.22 -8.01
CA PHE A 328 -14.00 -11.02 -7.49
C PHE A 328 -14.88 -9.79 -7.67
N ALA A 329 -15.05 -9.01 -6.59
CA ALA A 329 -15.80 -7.75 -6.59
C ALA A 329 -17.21 -7.84 -7.22
N GLY A 330 -17.90 -8.97 -7.02
CA GLY A 330 -19.24 -9.22 -7.55
C GLY A 330 -19.29 -9.71 -9.01
N GLY A 331 -18.14 -9.90 -9.65
CA GLY A 331 -18.01 -10.49 -10.98
C GLY A 331 -17.10 -11.73 -11.00
N THR A 332 -16.78 -12.19 -12.21
CA THR A 332 -15.87 -13.33 -12.44
C THR A 332 -14.66 -12.87 -13.23
N VAL A 333 -13.47 -13.16 -12.74
CA VAL A 333 -12.19 -12.97 -13.43
C VAL A 333 -11.79 -14.31 -14.04
N SER A 334 -11.95 -14.43 -15.35
CA SER A 334 -11.46 -15.57 -16.13
C SER A 334 -9.96 -15.46 -16.36
N SER A 335 -9.26 -16.59 -16.30
CA SER A 335 -7.84 -16.69 -16.64
C SER A 335 -7.59 -17.91 -17.51
N THR A 336 -6.54 -17.86 -18.34
CA THR A 336 -6.00 -19.00 -19.09
C THR A 336 -4.74 -19.57 -18.44
N ASP A 337 -4.20 -18.92 -17.41
CA ASP A 337 -3.05 -19.40 -16.65
C ASP A 337 -3.46 -20.43 -15.58
N HIS A 338 -2.47 -21.15 -15.08
CA HIS A 338 -2.58 -22.19 -14.06
C HIS A 338 -2.22 -21.67 -12.67
N ARG A 339 -2.53 -20.41 -12.37
CA ARG A 339 -2.26 -19.80 -11.06
C ARG A 339 -3.41 -20.01 -10.09
N LEU A 340 -3.08 -20.20 -8.82
CA LEU A 340 -4.06 -20.09 -7.73
C LEU A 340 -4.44 -18.62 -7.57
N ARG A 341 -5.72 -18.37 -7.30
CA ARG A 341 -6.25 -17.03 -6.99
C ARG A 341 -7.04 -17.06 -5.71
N ASN A 342 -6.96 -15.97 -4.94
CA ASN A 342 -7.77 -15.80 -3.74
C ASN A 342 -8.24 -14.35 -3.60
N GLN A 343 -9.49 -14.16 -3.18
CA GLN A 343 -9.99 -12.84 -2.82
C GLN A 343 -9.79 -12.61 -1.33
N VAL A 344 -9.25 -11.44 -0.98
CA VAL A 344 -9.22 -10.92 0.39
C VAL A 344 -10.05 -9.65 0.45
N THR A 345 -10.80 -9.45 1.53
CA THR A 345 -11.65 -8.27 1.72
C THR A 345 -11.52 -7.76 3.14
N GLU A 346 -11.34 -6.45 3.28
CA GLU A 346 -11.20 -5.78 4.56
C GLU A 346 -11.96 -4.45 4.54
N VAL A 347 -12.47 -4.03 5.69
CA VAL A 347 -13.09 -2.71 5.86
C VAL A 347 -12.27 -1.93 6.88
N VAL A 348 -11.75 -0.79 6.45
CA VAL A 348 -10.95 0.12 7.26
C VAL A 348 -11.80 1.33 7.62
N THR A 349 -11.95 1.62 8.91
CA THR A 349 -12.55 2.87 9.38
C THR A 349 -11.50 3.97 9.40
N LEU A 350 -11.83 5.15 8.89
CA LEU A 350 -10.94 6.31 8.82
C LEU A 350 -10.96 7.06 10.15
N ARG A 351 -9.93 6.85 10.98
CA ARG A 351 -9.85 7.36 12.36
C ARG A 351 -9.89 8.89 12.44
N ASN A 352 -9.43 9.61 11.42
CA ASN A 352 -9.43 11.07 11.44
C ASN A 352 -10.70 11.68 10.82
N ASN A 353 -11.68 10.85 10.46
CA ASN A 353 -12.97 11.26 9.88
C ASN A 353 -14.19 10.64 10.61
N ALA A 354 -13.99 9.57 11.37
CA ALA A 354 -14.90 9.08 12.40
C ALA A 354 -14.22 9.28 13.77
N PRO A 355 -14.87 9.92 14.76
CA PRO A 355 -14.25 10.30 16.04
C PRO A 355 -13.74 9.12 16.88
#